data_AF-A0A1Y0M6J0-F1
#
_entry.id   AF-A0A1Y0M6J0-F1
#
_cell.length_a   1.000
_cell.length_b   1.000
_cell.length_c   1.000
_cell.angle_alpha   90.00
_cell.angle_beta   90.00
_cell.angle_gamma   90.00
#
_symmetry.space_group_name_H-M   'P 1'
#
loop_
_entity.id
_entity.type
_entity.pdbx_description
1 polymer ?
#
loop_
_entity_poly.entity_id
_entity_poly.type
_entity_poly.pdbx_seq_one_letter_code
_entity_poly.pdbx_strand_id
1 'polypeptide(L)'
;MENLSEKKLLRAKRKVEEIKKFYKHVVTYILVNLFLAFVWNFSFKIVGDFKVSNQFDGDGFTQVPIWFIWGFFLLFHALKTFGYLNLFGKDWEERKINEFMEA
;
A
#
# COMPACT_ATOMS: atom_id res chain seq x y z
N MET A 1 -14.18 7.73 34.20
CA MET A 1 -14.40 8.04 32.78
C MET A 1 -13.05 8.32 32.15
N GLU A 2 -12.35 7.27 31.72
CA GLU A 2 -11.21 7.44 30.82
C GLU A 2 -11.73 8.17 29.57
N ASN A 3 -11.11 9.29 29.22
CA ASN A 3 -11.76 10.38 28.51
C ASN A 3 -12.10 9.99 27.06
N LEU A 4 -13.39 9.90 26.74
CA LEU A 4 -13.89 9.54 25.40
C LEU A 4 -13.27 10.42 24.29
N SER A 5 -12.90 11.67 24.61
CA SER A 5 -12.22 12.57 23.69
C SER A 5 -10.79 12.14 23.39
N GLU A 6 -10.04 11.62 24.37
CA GLU A 6 -8.67 11.14 24.18
C GLU A 6 -8.64 9.91 23.26
N LYS A 7 -9.59 8.98 23.43
CA LYS A 7 -9.73 7.81 22.53
C LYS A 7 -10.04 8.24 21.09
N LYS A 8 -10.93 9.21 20.89
CA LYS A 8 -11.24 9.78 19.55
C LYS A 8 -10.03 10.48 18.94
N LEU A 9 -9.29 11.27 19.72
CA LEU A 9 -8.07 11.95 19.29
C LEU A 9 -6.99 10.95 18.90
N LEU A 10 -6.80 9.87 19.66
CA LEU A 10 -5.83 8.83 19.36
C LEU A 10 -6.15 8.11 18.04
N ARG A 11 -7.43 7.76 17.81
CA ARG A 11 -7.88 7.18 16.53
C ARG A 11 -7.63 8.11 15.36
N ALA A 12 -7.95 9.39 15.49
CA ALA A 12 -7.68 10.39 14.45
C ALA A 12 -6.19 10.53 14.16
N LYS A 13 -5.33 10.57 15.19
CA LYS A 13 -3.87 10.61 15.04
C LYS A 13 -3.33 9.38 14.29
N ARG A 14 -3.78 8.17 14.66
CA ARG A 14 -3.40 6.94 13.96
C ARG A 14 -3.78 6.98 12.48
N LYS A 15 -5.00 7.44 12.17
CA LYS A 15 -5.47 7.57 10.78
C LYS A 15 -4.60 8.53 9.97
N VAL A 16 -4.25 9.68 10.54
CA VAL A 16 -3.33 10.64 9.90
C VAL A 16 -1.95 10.02 9.66
N GLU A 17 -1.45 9.24 10.60
CA GLU A 17 -0.15 8.57 10.45
C GLU A 17 -0.16 7.51 9.34
N GLU A 18 -1.23 6.72 9.22
CA GLU A 18 -1.42 5.75 8.13
C GLU A 18 -1.48 6.44 6.76
N ILE A 19 -2.24 7.54 6.65
CA ILE A 19 -2.31 8.35 5.43
C ILE A 19 -0.93 8.90 5.09
N LYS A 20 -0.17 9.41 6.07
CA LYS A 20 1.19 9.90 5.86
C LYS A 20 2.13 8.79 5.36
N LYS A 21 2.03 7.57 5.91
CA LYS A 21 2.81 6.41 5.43
C LYS A 21 2.45 6.04 4.00
N PHE A 22 1.17 6.06 3.65
CA PHE A 22 0.71 5.84 2.28
C PHE A 22 1.29 6.87 1.31
N TYR A 23 1.20 8.17 1.61
CA TYR A 23 1.75 9.22 0.75
C TYR A 23 3.27 9.11 0.57
N LYS A 24 4.01 8.74 1.62
CA LYS A 24 5.45 8.46 1.47
C LYS A 24 5.68 7.35 0.44
N HIS A 25 4.89 6.28 0.47
CA HIS A 25 5.02 5.18 -0.47
C HIS A 25 4.66 5.59 -1.91
N VAL A 26 3.60 6.40 -2.08
CA VAL A 26 3.21 6.97 -3.39
C VAL A 26 4.33 7.86 -3.95
N VAL A 27 4.90 8.74 -3.14
CA VAL A 27 6.01 9.62 -3.57
C VAL A 27 7.23 8.79 -3.98
N THR A 28 7.61 7.79 -3.19
CA THR A 28 8.70 6.87 -3.55
C THR A 28 8.40 6.14 -4.86
N TYR A 29 7.17 5.63 -5.03
CA TYR A 29 6.74 5.00 -6.28
C TYR A 29 6.91 5.92 -7.48
N ILE A 30 6.44 7.18 -7.39
CA ILE A 30 6.56 8.16 -8.47
C ILE A 30 8.04 8.45 -8.78
N LEU A 31 8.86 8.73 -7.76
CA LEU A 31 10.28 9.05 -7.95
C LEU A 31 11.05 7.91 -8.61
N VAL A 32 10.83 6.67 -8.16
CA VAL A 32 11.46 5.48 -8.77
C VAL A 32 11.02 5.30 -10.21
N ASN A 33 9.73 5.47 -10.51
CA ASN A 33 9.22 5.34 -11.88
C ASN A 33 9.73 6.45 -12.81
N LEU A 34 9.84 7.68 -12.32
CA LEU A 34 10.44 8.78 -13.08
C LEU A 34 11.93 8.51 -13.37
N PHE A 35 12.67 8.01 -12.37
CA PHE A 35 14.05 7.59 -12.57
C PHE A 35 14.16 6.46 -13.61
N LEU A 36 13.30 5.44 -13.50
CA LEU A 36 13.28 4.33 -14.45
C LEU A 36 12.88 4.79 -15.85
N ALA A 37 11.94 5.72 -15.99
CA ALA A 37 11.55 6.29 -17.28
C ALA A 37 12.70 7.07 -17.95
N PHE A 38 13.60 7.67 -17.17
CA PHE A 38 14.82 8.29 -17.69
C PHE A 38 15.86 7.25 -18.15
N VAL A 39 15.90 6.08 -17.50
CA VAL A 39 16.79 4.98 -17.89
C VAL A 39 16.17 4.20 -19.04
N TRP A 40 16.70 4.39 -20.26
CA TRP A 40 16.10 3.87 -21.49
C TRP A 40 15.82 2.36 -21.46
N ASN A 41 16.78 1.50 -21.08
CA ASN A 41 16.63 0.04 -21.10
C ASN A 41 17.05 -0.60 -19.77
N PHE A 42 16.17 -0.53 -18.77
CA PHE A 42 16.37 -1.23 -17.50
C PHE A 42 15.61 -2.56 -17.48
N SER A 43 16.33 -3.66 -17.26
CA SER A 43 15.72 -4.97 -17.03
C SER A 43 16.61 -5.85 -16.15
N PHE A 44 16.00 -6.72 -15.34
CA PHE A 44 16.71 -7.70 -14.52
C PHE A 44 15.91 -9.01 -14.40
N LYS A 45 16.61 -10.12 -14.15
CA LYS A 45 15.98 -11.43 -13.89
C LYS A 45 15.70 -11.56 -12.40
N ILE A 46 14.52 -12.09 -12.05
CA ILE A 46 14.15 -12.33 -10.64
C ILE A 46 14.26 -13.81 -10.29
N VAL A 47 13.50 -14.67 -10.98
CA VAL A 47 13.43 -16.11 -10.70
C VAL A 47 13.48 -16.88 -12.01
N GLY A 48 14.53 -17.70 -12.19
CA GLY A 48 14.74 -18.44 -13.45
C GLY A 48 14.83 -17.50 -14.65
N ASP A 49 13.98 -17.72 -15.65
CA ASP A 49 13.88 -16.88 -16.85
C ASP A 49 12.85 -15.76 -16.76
N PHE A 50 12.20 -15.57 -15.60
CA PHE A 50 11.30 -14.45 -15.39
C PHE A 50 12.07 -13.14 -15.32
N LYS A 51 11.79 -12.25 -16.28
CA LYS A 51 12.46 -10.97 -16.46
C LYS A 51 11.48 -9.84 -16.17
N VAL A 52 11.96 -8.82 -15.47
CA VAL A 52 11.18 -7.63 -15.13
C VAL A 52 11.87 -6.42 -15.74
N SER A 53 11.07 -5.58 -16.38
CA SER A 53 11.50 -4.52 -17.28
C SER A 53 10.75 -3.22 -16.94
N ASN A 54 11.29 -2.06 -17.31
CA ASN A 54 10.50 -0.82 -17.29
C ASN A 54 9.53 -0.74 -18.50
N GLN A 55 9.88 -1.41 -19.60
CA GLN A 55 9.15 -1.40 -20.86
C GLN A 55 8.29 -2.66 -21.06
N PHE A 56 7.26 -2.54 -21.89
CA PHE A 56 6.57 -3.70 -22.46
C PHE A 56 7.36 -4.26 -23.63
N ASP A 57 7.56 -5.55 -23.60
CA ASP A 57 8.04 -6.40 -24.66
C ASP A 57 6.87 -6.81 -25.55
N GLY A 58 6.98 -6.48 -26.84
CA GLY A 58 5.96 -6.77 -27.85
C GLY A 58 5.72 -8.26 -28.11
N ASP A 59 6.56 -9.14 -27.56
CA ASP A 59 6.59 -10.59 -27.86
C ASP A 59 5.82 -11.47 -26.86
N GLY A 60 4.94 -10.88 -26.05
CA GLY A 60 3.91 -11.59 -25.29
C GLY A 60 4.32 -11.99 -23.87
N PHE A 61 3.61 -11.45 -22.86
CA PHE A 61 3.51 -11.79 -21.43
C PHE A 61 4.74 -12.37 -20.67
N THR A 62 5.94 -12.34 -21.23
CA THR A 62 7.15 -12.93 -20.67
C THR A 62 7.88 -11.97 -19.74
N GLN A 63 7.54 -10.68 -19.79
CA GLN A 63 7.97 -9.70 -18.80
C GLN A 63 6.77 -8.94 -18.25
N VAL A 64 6.81 -8.68 -16.95
CA VAL A 64 5.84 -7.82 -16.27
C VAL A 64 6.54 -6.50 -15.97
N PRO A 65 5.93 -5.35 -16.30
CA PRO A 65 6.54 -4.08 -15.96
C PRO A 65 6.68 -3.90 -14.44
N ILE A 66 7.82 -3.39 -13.98
CA ILE A 66 8.11 -3.16 -12.54
C ILE A 66 6.98 -2.35 -11.89
N TRP A 67 6.53 -1.32 -12.60
CA TRP A 67 5.49 -0.40 -12.14
C TRP A 67 4.14 -1.09 -11.95
N PHE A 68 3.84 -2.15 -12.71
CA PHE A 68 2.59 -2.89 -12.60
C PHE A 68 2.52 -3.69 -11.29
N ILE A 69 3.60 -4.40 -10.95
CA ILE A 69 3.71 -5.18 -9.70
C ILE A 69 3.61 -4.24 -8.50
N TRP A 70 4.41 -3.17 -8.48
CA TRP A 70 4.39 -2.20 -7.38
C TRP A 70 3.07 -1.42 -7.31
N GLY A 71 2.48 -1.08 -8.46
CA GLY A 71 1.17 -0.44 -8.55
C GLY A 71 0.07 -1.29 -7.92
N PHE A 72 0.11 -2.62 -8.11
CA PHE A 72 -0.80 -3.55 -7.46
C PHE A 72 -0.69 -3.50 -5.93
N PHE A 73 0.53 -3.56 -5.37
CA PHE A 73 0.73 -3.42 -3.91
C PHE A 73 0.29 -2.04 -3.39
N LEU A 74 0.53 -0.98 -4.16
CA LEU A 74 0.11 0.38 -3.83
C LEU A 74 -1.41 0.48 -3.77
N LEU A 75 -2.13 -0.18 -4.68
CA LEU A 75 -3.59 -0.25 -4.69
C LEU A 75 -4.12 -0.92 -3.41
N PHE A 76 -3.57 -2.08 -3.01
CA PHE A 76 -3.96 -2.74 -1.76
C PHE A 76 -3.68 -1.86 -0.53
N HIS A 77 -2.54 -1.16 -0.52
CA HIS A 77 -2.23 -0.22 0.55
C HIS A 77 -3.24 0.94 0.57
N ALA A 78 -3.62 1.50 -0.58
CA ALA A 78 -4.64 2.55 -0.67
C ALA A 78 -5.99 2.06 -0.12
N LEU A 79 -6.44 0.90 -0.57
CA LEU A 79 -7.70 0.30 -0.14
C LEU A 79 -7.73 0.05 1.38
N LYS A 80 -6.60 -0.38 1.97
CA LYS A 80 -6.45 -0.51 3.43
C LYS A 80 -6.45 0.86 4.12
N THR A 81 -5.62 1.79 3.68
CA THR A 81 -5.44 3.10 4.33
C THR A 81 -6.70 3.95 4.29
N PHE A 82 -7.51 3.88 3.22
CA PHE A 82 -8.78 4.61 3.12
C PHE A 82 -9.98 3.81 3.63
N GLY A 83 -9.79 2.57 4.09
CA GLY A 83 -10.84 1.76 4.69
C GLY A 83 -11.86 1.20 3.68
N TYR A 84 -11.49 1.12 2.40
CA TYR A 84 -12.31 0.50 1.36
C TYR A 84 -12.32 -1.03 1.49
N LEU A 85 -11.22 -1.60 1.99
CA LEU A 85 -11.12 -3.01 2.41
C LEU A 85 -11.36 -3.13 3.92
N ASN A 86 -12.49 -2.63 4.43
CA ASN A 86 -12.88 -2.87 5.81
C ASN A 86 -13.29 -4.35 5.98
N LEU A 87 -12.34 -5.27 5.81
CA LEU A 87 -12.54 -6.73 5.72
C LEU A 87 -13.23 -7.31 6.96
N PHE A 88 -13.22 -6.56 8.07
CA PHE A 88 -13.85 -6.95 9.32
C PHE A 88 -14.98 -6.00 9.78
N GLY A 89 -15.24 -4.91 9.06
CA GLY A 89 -16.29 -3.95 9.41
C GLY A 89 -16.01 -3.16 10.69
N LYS A 90 -16.77 -2.08 10.92
CA LYS A 90 -16.74 -1.35 12.21
C LYS A 90 -17.08 -2.25 13.39
N ASP A 91 -17.97 -3.22 13.17
CA ASP A 91 -18.48 -4.12 14.20
C ASP A 91 -17.40 -5.04 14.79
N TRP A 92 -16.45 -5.54 13.99
CA TRP A 92 -15.33 -6.34 14.53
C TRP A 92 -14.35 -5.49 15.32
N GLU A 93 -14.08 -4.26 14.85
CA GLU A 93 -13.19 -3.35 15.56
C GLU A 93 -13.79 -2.96 16.91
N GLU A 94 -15.11 -2.70 16.96
CA GLU A 94 -15.86 -2.45 18.19
C GLU A 94 -15.84 -3.67 19.11
N ARG A 95 -16.06 -4.88 18.56
CA ARG A 95 -16.01 -6.13 19.33
C ARG A 95 -14.64 -6.39 19.93
N LYS A 96 -13.56 -6.17 19.18
CA LYS A 96 -12.19 -6.35 19.71
C LYS A 96 -11.83 -5.33 20.78
N ILE A 97 -12.29 -4.09 20.64
CA ILE A 97 -12.08 -3.08 21.67
C ILE A 97 -12.82 -3.47 22.96
N ASN A 98 -14.05 -4.00 22.87
CA ASN A 98 -14.77 -4.50 24.04
C ASN A 98 -14.05 -5.69 24.68
N GLU A 99 -13.57 -6.67 23.89
CA GLU A 99 -12.78 -7.81 24.40
C GLU A 99 -11.54 -7.35 25.19
N PHE A 100 -10.82 -6.30 24.74
CA PHE A 100 -9.64 -5.78 25.45
C PHE A 100 -9.96 -4.88 26.65
N MET A 101 -11.19 -4.38 26.77
CA MET A 101 -11.64 -3.53 27.88
C MET A 101 -12.30 -4.36 29.00
N GLU A 102 -12.85 -5.52 28.65
CA GLU A 102 -13.46 -6.48 29.58
C GLU A 102 -12.44 -7.51 30.12
N ALA A 103 -11.24 -7.59 29.53
CA ALA A 103 -10.09 -8.36 30.01
C ALA A 103 -9.17 -7.50 30.91
#